data_AF-A0A0A2XH77-F1
#
_entry.id   AF-A0A0A2XH77-F1
#
_cell.length_a   1.000
_cell.length_b   1.000
_cell.length_c   1.000
_cell.angle_alpha   90.00
_cell.angle_beta   90.00
_cell.angle_gamma   90.00
#
_symmetry.space_group_name_H-M   'P 1'
#
loop_
_entity.id
_entity.type
_entity.pdbx_description
1 polymer ?
#
loop_
_entity_poly.entity_id
_entity_poly.type
_entity_poly.pdbx_seq_one_letter_code
_entity_poly.pdbx_strand_id
1 'polypeptide(L)'
;MSNLAILNTSVRTYKNLYSLNDLHKASGSENKHQPALFIRLDTTKNLIAEIERETPNTKAVKTLRGTQGGTYACKELVIAYAAWISPAFHLVVLRAFLNQIESKPQQIALPEPEKTITLNWTENELKRLASFWCAAFEMHQMLKHIEPGLRTIGSSFASTVYTQVSEYQSTLDLIHARLQVDIDPLQYTDPQNAHWQYCLNTINNYKPRAKLIPVRKYNF
;
A
#
# COMPACT_ATOMS: atom_id res chain seq x y z
N MET A 1 8.59 -24.56 -1.19
CA MET A 1 9.85 -24.87 -0.49
C MET A 1 10.95 -24.01 -1.09
N SER A 2 11.51 -23.05 -0.34
CA SER A 2 12.56 -22.16 -0.86
C SER A 2 13.93 -22.72 -0.48
N ASN A 3 14.55 -23.48 -1.39
CA ASN A 3 15.91 -23.97 -1.22
C ASN A 3 16.89 -22.81 -1.45
N LEU A 4 17.66 -22.43 -0.43
CA LEU A 4 18.80 -21.53 -0.59
C LEU A 4 20.00 -22.38 -1.04
N ALA A 5 20.44 -22.16 -2.27
CA ALA A 5 21.72 -22.63 -2.76
C ALA A 5 22.75 -21.52 -2.54
N ILE A 6 23.69 -21.74 -1.63
CA ILE A 6 24.86 -20.86 -1.48
C ILE A 6 26.01 -21.59 -2.18
N LEU A 7 26.62 -20.96 -3.20
CA LEU A 7 27.80 -21.51 -3.91
C LEU A 7 27.61 -22.96 -4.41
N ASN A 8 26.50 -23.24 -5.08
CA ASN A 8 26.19 -24.56 -5.65
C ASN A 8 25.96 -25.69 -4.61
N THR A 9 25.92 -25.36 -3.31
CA THR A 9 25.64 -26.31 -2.23
C THR A 9 24.24 -26.05 -1.67
N SER A 10 23.41 -27.08 -1.64
CA SER A 10 22.06 -27.00 -1.06
C SER A 10 22.18 -26.88 0.47
N VAL A 11 21.84 -25.71 1.02
CA VAL A 11 21.84 -25.49 2.48
C VAL A 11 20.50 -25.93 3.03
N ARG A 12 20.52 -26.91 3.94
CA ARG A 12 19.29 -27.39 4.58
C ARG A 12 18.70 -26.29 5.46
N THR A 13 17.38 -26.16 5.38
CA THR A 13 16.60 -25.25 6.23
C THR A 13 15.67 -26.04 7.14
N TYR A 14 15.52 -25.59 8.38
CA TYR A 14 14.60 -26.18 9.35
C TYR A 14 13.90 -25.07 10.13
N LYS A 15 12.57 -24.94 9.98
CA LYS A 15 11.74 -23.92 10.66
C LYS A 15 12.38 -22.50 10.60
N ASN A 16 12.78 -22.05 9.41
CA ASN A 16 13.47 -20.77 9.14
C ASN A 16 14.91 -20.64 9.68
N LEU A 17 15.52 -21.71 10.15
CA LEU A 17 16.95 -21.76 10.51
C LEU A 17 17.77 -22.46 9.42
N TYR A 18 19.04 -22.08 9.28
CA TYR A 18 19.98 -22.59 8.30
C TYR A 18 21.05 -23.45 8.95
N SER A 19 21.45 -24.54 8.28
CA SER A 19 22.47 -25.46 8.76
C SER A 19 23.88 -24.87 8.69
N LEU A 20 24.51 -24.60 9.84
CA LEU A 20 25.91 -24.17 9.91
C LEU A 20 26.88 -25.28 9.47
N ASN A 21 26.50 -26.55 9.62
CA ASN A 21 27.29 -27.68 9.17
C ASN A 21 27.41 -27.71 7.64
N ASP A 22 26.34 -27.35 6.93
CA ASP A 22 26.37 -27.33 5.46
C ASP A 22 27.18 -26.13 4.96
N LEU A 23 27.12 -24.99 5.67
CA LEU A 23 28.00 -23.85 5.41
C LEU A 23 29.47 -24.16 5.68
N HIS A 24 29.77 -24.89 6.77
CA HIS A 24 31.13 -25.32 7.08
C HIS A 24 31.71 -26.19 5.97
N LYS A 25 30.89 -27.07 5.40
CA LYS A 25 31.28 -27.87 4.23
C LYS A 25 31.53 -27.00 3.00
N ALA A 26 30.61 -26.07 2.72
CA ALA A 26 30.74 -25.13 1.61
C ALA A 26 31.96 -24.20 1.71
N SER A 27 32.44 -23.95 2.94
CA SER A 27 33.60 -23.09 3.20
C SER A 27 34.94 -23.83 3.24
N GLY A 28 34.98 -25.14 2.95
CA GLY A 28 36.24 -25.93 2.92
C GLY A 28 36.50 -26.83 4.13
N SER A 29 35.55 -27.00 5.06
CA SER A 29 35.60 -27.99 6.15
C SER A 29 36.82 -27.95 7.09
N GLU A 30 37.47 -26.80 7.25
CA GLU A 30 38.64 -26.67 8.12
C GLU A 30 38.27 -26.89 9.60
N ASN A 31 39.10 -27.63 10.35
CA ASN A 31 38.82 -28.00 11.75
C ASN A 31 38.70 -26.80 12.69
N LYS A 32 39.44 -25.72 12.45
CA LYS A 32 39.36 -24.49 13.25
C LYS A 32 38.03 -23.75 13.09
N HIS A 33 37.31 -24.01 12.00
CA HIS A 33 36.05 -23.36 11.67
C HIS A 33 34.83 -24.22 12.04
N GLN A 34 34.95 -25.21 12.92
CA GLN A 34 33.80 -26.03 13.28
C GLN A 34 32.69 -25.20 13.96
N PRO A 35 31.41 -25.43 13.62
CA PRO A 35 30.28 -24.72 14.23
C PRO A 35 30.24 -24.83 15.76
N ALA A 36 30.72 -25.94 16.32
CA ALA A 36 30.80 -26.13 17.78
C ALA A 36 31.76 -25.14 18.46
N LEU A 37 32.83 -24.71 17.78
CA LEU A 37 33.76 -23.70 18.28
C LEU A 37 33.14 -22.31 18.21
N PHE A 38 32.47 -22.00 17.10
CA PHE A 38 31.81 -20.72 16.89
C PHE A 38 30.76 -20.40 17.96
N ILE A 39 29.90 -21.36 18.31
CA ILE A 39 28.84 -21.17 19.32
C ILE A 39 29.40 -20.96 20.74
N ARG A 40 30.65 -21.37 20.99
CA ARG A 40 31.30 -21.21 22.30
C ARG A 40 31.91 -19.82 22.49
N LEU A 41 32.16 -19.08 21.42
CA LEU A 41 32.75 -17.74 21.50
C LEU A 41 31.84 -16.78 22.26
N ASP A 42 32.42 -15.93 23.09
CA ASP A 42 31.65 -14.98 23.90
C ASP A 42 30.96 -13.91 23.05
N THR A 43 31.59 -13.52 21.92
CA THR A 43 30.96 -12.65 20.92
C THR A 43 29.68 -13.25 20.35
N THR A 44 29.70 -14.55 20.04
CA THR A 44 28.55 -15.28 19.50
C THR A 44 27.43 -15.42 20.55
N LYS A 45 27.79 -15.72 21.80
CA LYS A 45 26.81 -15.79 22.90
C LYS A 45 26.12 -14.45 23.13
N ASN A 46 26.88 -13.35 23.10
CA ASN A 46 26.33 -12.00 23.23
C ASN A 46 25.38 -11.68 22.07
N LEU A 47 25.76 -12.03 20.83
CA LEU A 47 24.90 -11.85 19.66
C LEU A 47 23.60 -12.68 19.75
N ILE A 48 23.69 -13.93 20.22
CA ILE A 48 22.52 -14.78 20.45
C ILE A 48 21.57 -14.13 21.47
N ALA A 49 22.11 -13.66 22.60
CA ALA A 49 21.31 -13.02 23.64
C ALA A 49 20.60 -11.75 23.12
N GLU A 50 21.27 -10.96 22.28
CA GLU A 50 20.69 -9.75 21.69
C GLU A 50 19.56 -10.06 20.70
N ILE A 51 19.75 -11.08 19.85
CA ILE A 51 18.72 -11.52 18.89
C ILE A 51 17.48 -12.06 19.63
N GLU A 52 17.69 -12.86 20.70
CA GLU A 52 16.60 -13.40 21.50
C GLU A 52 15.86 -12.31 22.31
N ARG A 53 16.57 -11.21 22.66
CA ARG A 53 15.98 -10.03 23.31
C ARG A 53 15.05 -9.24 22.38
N GLU A 54 15.46 -9.02 21.13
CA GLU A 54 14.65 -8.31 20.13
C GLU A 54 13.47 -9.14 19.64
N THR A 55 13.65 -10.45 19.51
CA THR A 55 12.61 -11.35 18.97
C THR A 55 12.26 -12.47 19.97
N PRO A 56 11.44 -12.19 20.99
CA PRO A 56 11.23 -13.07 22.16
C PRO A 56 10.60 -14.44 21.86
N ASN A 57 10.16 -14.71 20.62
CA ASN A 57 9.52 -15.97 20.23
C ASN A 57 10.35 -16.80 19.23
N THR A 58 11.58 -16.38 18.93
CA THR A 58 12.44 -17.04 17.93
C THR A 58 13.71 -17.54 18.58
N LYS A 59 13.97 -18.85 18.52
CA LYS A 59 15.26 -19.42 18.97
C LYS A 59 16.34 -19.11 17.94
N ALA A 60 17.39 -18.40 18.33
CA ALA A 60 18.48 -18.01 17.43
C ALA A 60 19.34 -19.22 16.98
N VAL A 61 19.48 -20.24 17.85
CA VAL A 61 20.22 -21.48 17.58
C VAL A 61 19.41 -22.70 17.98
N LYS A 62 19.48 -23.74 17.16
CA LYS A 62 18.94 -25.06 17.48
C LYS A 62 19.89 -26.17 17.05
N THR A 63 20.30 -26.99 18.00
CA THR A 63 21.03 -28.23 17.71
C THR A 63 20.05 -29.40 17.55
N LEU A 64 20.09 -30.08 16.42
CA LEU A 64 19.33 -31.31 16.18
C LEU A 64 20.25 -32.53 16.29
N ARG A 65 19.73 -33.63 16.86
CA ARG A 65 20.39 -34.94 16.94
C ARG A 65 19.74 -35.91 15.94
N GLY A 66 20.51 -36.83 15.35
CA GLY A 66 20.01 -37.85 14.40
C GLY A 66 20.58 -37.70 12.97
N THR A 67 19.92 -38.32 11.98
CA THR A 67 20.34 -38.35 10.56
C THR A 67 20.35 -36.97 9.89
N GLN A 68 19.50 -36.05 10.34
CA GLN A 68 19.53 -34.62 9.97
C GLN A 68 20.19 -33.76 11.05
N GLY A 69 21.11 -34.37 11.82
CA GLY A 69 21.77 -33.73 12.94
C GLY A 69 22.70 -32.60 12.51
N GLY A 70 22.74 -31.54 13.33
CA GLY A 70 23.57 -30.37 13.08
C GLY A 70 23.15 -29.15 13.87
N THR A 71 23.98 -28.10 13.79
CA THR A 71 23.71 -26.79 14.38
C THR A 71 22.99 -25.92 13.37
N TYR A 72 21.75 -25.54 13.68
CA TYR A 72 20.93 -24.65 12.86
C TYR A 72 20.86 -23.27 13.50
N ALA A 73 20.94 -22.22 12.69
CA ALA A 73 21.06 -20.84 13.12
C ALA A 73 20.20 -19.88 12.28
N CYS A 74 19.79 -18.75 12.85
CA CYS A 74 19.09 -17.68 12.13
C CYS A 74 20.01 -16.97 11.11
N LYS A 75 19.45 -16.14 10.22
CA LYS A 75 20.20 -15.51 9.11
C LYS A 75 21.36 -14.65 9.60
N GLU A 76 21.11 -13.87 10.64
CA GLU A 76 22.06 -12.95 11.27
C GLU A 76 23.29 -13.71 11.76
N LEU A 77 23.04 -14.84 12.42
CA LEU A 77 24.08 -15.68 12.98
C LEU A 77 24.84 -16.47 11.90
N VAL A 78 24.18 -16.82 10.80
CA VAL A 78 24.80 -17.44 9.62
C VAL A 78 25.75 -16.46 8.93
N ILE A 79 25.35 -15.19 8.81
CA ILE A 79 26.18 -14.11 8.28
C ILE A 79 27.39 -13.87 9.18
N ALA A 80 27.19 -13.84 10.51
CA ALA A 80 28.27 -13.73 11.49
C ALA A 80 29.23 -14.92 11.44
N TYR A 81 28.71 -16.14 11.28
CA TYR A 81 29.53 -17.34 11.10
C TYR A 81 30.38 -17.26 9.84
N ALA A 82 29.81 -16.79 8.72
CA ALA A 82 30.56 -16.60 7.49
C ALA A 82 31.67 -15.54 7.64
N ALA A 83 31.41 -14.45 8.40
CA ALA A 83 32.41 -13.43 8.74
C ALA A 83 33.59 -14.01 9.51
N TRP A 84 33.30 -14.88 10.47
CA TRP A 84 34.31 -15.53 11.29
C TRP A 84 35.22 -16.48 10.51
N ILE A 85 34.69 -17.13 9.47
CA ILE A 85 35.46 -18.03 8.61
C ILE A 85 36.40 -17.26 7.67
N SER A 86 35.85 -16.35 6.87
CA SER A 86 36.66 -15.45 6.04
C SER A 86 35.85 -14.26 5.50
N PRO A 87 36.47 -13.08 5.30
CA PRO A 87 35.81 -11.94 4.68
C PRO A 87 35.27 -12.22 3.26
N ALA A 88 36.00 -13.03 2.48
CA ALA A 88 35.57 -13.41 1.13
C ALA A 88 34.30 -14.26 1.14
N PHE A 89 34.23 -15.26 2.02
CA PHE A 89 33.05 -16.11 2.17
C PHE A 89 31.85 -15.32 2.72
N HIS A 90 32.11 -14.40 3.65
CA HIS A 90 31.08 -13.51 4.18
C HIS A 90 30.39 -12.69 3.10
N LEU A 91 31.15 -12.06 2.18
CA LEU A 91 30.55 -11.28 1.09
C LEU A 91 29.63 -12.12 0.20
N VAL A 92 30.00 -13.38 -0.06
CA VAL A 92 29.18 -14.28 -0.86
C VAL A 92 27.87 -14.60 -0.15
N VAL A 93 27.93 -14.98 1.13
CA VAL A 93 26.74 -15.31 1.93
C VAL A 93 25.84 -14.09 2.10
N LEU A 94 26.42 -12.92 2.38
CA LEU A 94 25.71 -11.66 2.53
C LEU A 94 24.97 -11.29 1.23
N ARG A 95 25.64 -11.31 0.09
CA ARG A 95 25.03 -11.05 -1.23
C ARG A 95 23.94 -12.06 -1.55
N ALA A 96 24.13 -13.35 -1.23
CA ALA A 96 23.12 -14.36 -1.45
C ALA A 96 21.83 -14.07 -0.66
N PHE A 97 21.93 -13.62 0.59
CA PHE A 97 20.77 -13.24 1.39
C PHE A 97 20.14 -11.91 0.95
N LEU A 98 20.94 -10.90 0.61
CA LEU A 98 20.43 -9.62 0.09
C LEU A 98 19.69 -9.81 -1.23
N ASN A 99 20.28 -10.55 -2.17
CA ASN A 99 19.63 -10.86 -3.43
C ASN A 99 18.35 -11.68 -3.23
N GLN A 100 18.27 -12.54 -2.21
CA GLN A 100 17.04 -13.26 -1.87
C GLN A 100 15.92 -12.32 -1.39
N ILE A 101 16.27 -11.24 -0.68
CA ILE A 101 15.33 -10.21 -0.26
C ILE A 101 14.86 -9.41 -1.47
N GLU A 102 15.75 -9.05 -2.40
CA GLU A 102 15.40 -8.35 -3.64
C GLU A 102 14.56 -9.22 -4.59
N SER A 103 14.87 -10.52 -4.70
CA SER A 103 14.14 -11.49 -5.55
C SER A 103 12.77 -11.86 -4.99
N LYS A 104 12.55 -11.60 -3.70
CA LYS A 104 11.27 -11.81 -3.04
C LYS A 104 10.74 -10.42 -2.73
N PRO A 105 10.12 -9.71 -3.70
CA PRO A 105 9.49 -8.44 -3.38
C PRO A 105 8.57 -8.72 -2.20
N GLN A 106 8.96 -8.22 -1.02
CA GLN A 106 8.04 -8.07 0.07
C GLN A 106 7.02 -7.10 -0.51
N GLN A 107 5.90 -7.64 -0.99
CA GLN A 107 4.65 -6.91 -0.99
C GLN A 107 4.45 -6.49 0.46
N ILE A 108 5.01 -5.33 0.82
CA ILE A 108 4.24 -4.35 1.53
C ILE A 108 2.96 -4.30 0.70
N ALA A 109 1.88 -4.91 1.19
CA ALA A 109 0.60 -4.80 0.53
C ALA A 109 0.28 -3.30 0.56
N LEU A 110 0.67 -2.60 -0.52
CA LEU A 110 0.01 -1.36 -0.92
C LEU A 110 -1.49 -1.66 -0.77
N PRO A 111 -2.28 -0.76 -0.16
CA PRO A 111 -3.73 -0.94 -0.19
C PRO A 111 -4.10 -1.28 -1.63
N GLU A 112 -4.90 -2.34 -1.82
CA GLU A 112 -5.32 -2.79 -3.15
C GLU A 112 -5.63 -1.54 -3.98
N PRO A 113 -4.99 -1.35 -5.15
CA PRO A 113 -5.25 -0.17 -5.95
C PRO A 113 -6.77 -0.07 -6.10
N GLU A 114 -7.33 1.08 -5.72
CA GLU A 114 -8.78 1.30 -5.80
C GLU A 114 -9.26 0.76 -7.14
N LYS A 115 -10.33 -0.04 -7.14
CA LYS A 115 -10.88 -0.61 -8.36
C LYS A 115 -11.31 0.53 -9.28
N THR A 116 -10.43 0.93 -10.19
CA THR A 116 -10.70 1.98 -11.16
C THR A 116 -11.49 1.40 -12.31
N ILE A 117 -12.66 1.98 -12.59
CA ILE A 117 -13.45 1.68 -13.78
C ILE A 117 -13.11 2.76 -14.80
N THR A 118 -12.51 2.38 -15.93
CA THR A 118 -12.28 3.29 -17.05
C THR A 118 -13.57 3.44 -17.84
N LEU A 119 -14.11 4.66 -17.90
CA LEU A 119 -15.28 5.00 -18.70
C LEU A 119 -14.86 5.89 -19.86
N ASN A 120 -15.16 5.48 -21.08
CA ASN A 120 -14.96 6.29 -22.27
C ASN A 120 -16.25 7.06 -22.55
N TRP A 121 -16.20 8.39 -22.43
CA TRP A 121 -17.35 9.27 -22.64
C TRP A 121 -17.26 9.98 -23.99
N THR A 122 -18.38 10.13 -24.68
CA THR A 122 -18.51 11.06 -25.80
C THR A 122 -18.76 12.49 -25.29
N GLU A 123 -18.46 13.49 -26.12
CA GLU A 123 -18.75 14.90 -25.81
C GLU A 123 -20.23 15.12 -25.44
N ASN A 124 -21.14 14.51 -26.18
CA ASN A 124 -22.58 14.65 -25.95
C ASN A 124 -23.02 14.03 -24.62
N GLU A 125 -22.45 12.90 -24.21
CA GLU A 125 -22.78 12.29 -22.93
C GLU A 125 -22.26 13.13 -21.77
N LEU A 126 -21.06 13.72 -21.90
CA LEU A 126 -20.52 14.60 -20.89
C LEU A 126 -21.34 15.90 -20.75
N LYS A 127 -21.77 16.49 -21.88
CA LYS A 127 -22.71 17.63 -21.88
C LYS A 127 -24.04 17.28 -21.21
N ARG A 128 -24.58 16.08 -21.45
CA ARG A 128 -25.83 15.62 -20.78
C ARG A 128 -25.64 15.44 -19.28
N LEU A 129 -24.50 14.87 -18.85
CA LEU A 129 -24.18 14.72 -17.43
C LEU A 129 -24.06 16.09 -16.74
N ALA A 130 -23.43 17.05 -17.42
CA ALA A 130 -23.31 18.43 -16.95
C ALA A 130 -24.67 19.14 -16.83
N SER A 131 -25.52 19.01 -17.85
CA SER A 131 -26.91 19.51 -17.82
C SER A 131 -27.71 18.88 -16.68
N PHE A 132 -27.52 17.58 -16.43
CA PHE A 132 -28.18 16.89 -15.33
C PHE A 132 -27.73 17.41 -13.97
N TRP A 133 -26.42 17.60 -13.76
CA TRP A 133 -25.90 18.20 -12.54
C TRP A 133 -26.44 19.63 -12.33
N CYS A 134 -26.50 20.44 -13.40
CA CYS A 134 -27.04 21.79 -13.35
C CYS A 134 -28.52 21.78 -12.94
N ALA A 135 -29.34 20.92 -13.55
CA ALA A 135 -30.76 20.77 -13.18
C ALA A 135 -30.92 20.32 -11.72
N ALA A 136 -30.09 19.39 -11.24
CA ALA A 136 -30.10 18.95 -9.86
C ALA A 136 -29.73 20.06 -8.88
N PHE A 137 -28.74 20.89 -9.24
CA PHE A 137 -28.37 22.07 -8.46
C PHE A 137 -29.50 23.10 -8.39
N GLU A 138 -30.16 23.42 -9.50
CA GLU A 138 -31.31 24.35 -9.51
C GLU A 138 -32.46 23.86 -8.63
N MET A 139 -32.82 22.57 -8.74
CA MET A 139 -33.83 21.96 -7.88
C MET A 139 -33.44 22.04 -6.41
N HIS A 140 -32.17 21.80 -6.08
CA HIS A 140 -31.65 21.91 -4.73
C HIS A 140 -31.75 23.35 -4.20
N GLN A 141 -31.44 24.35 -5.02
CA GLN A 141 -31.53 25.76 -4.67
C GLN A 141 -32.99 26.19 -4.44
N MET A 142 -33.92 25.69 -5.28
CA MET A 142 -35.35 25.91 -5.10
C MET A 142 -35.84 25.32 -3.76
N LEU A 143 -35.48 24.07 -3.44
CA LEU A 143 -35.84 23.43 -2.18
C LEU A 143 -35.30 24.22 -0.98
N LYS A 144 -34.04 24.67 -1.07
CA LYS A 144 -33.41 25.50 -0.04
C LYS A 144 -34.13 26.83 0.16
N HIS A 145 -34.64 27.44 -0.91
CA HIS A 145 -35.39 28.69 -0.83
C HIS A 145 -36.78 28.50 -0.21
N ILE A 146 -37.42 27.36 -0.46
CA ILE A 146 -38.80 27.07 -0.02
C ILE A 146 -38.85 26.51 1.42
N GLU A 147 -37.80 25.84 1.90
CA GLU A 147 -37.73 25.24 3.25
C GLU A 147 -38.18 26.19 4.39
N PRO A 148 -37.71 27.45 4.47
CA PRO A 148 -38.11 28.34 5.55
C PRO A 148 -39.60 28.68 5.50
N GLY A 149 -40.17 28.79 4.29
CA GLY A 149 -41.60 29.01 4.09
C GLY A 149 -42.43 27.82 4.58
N LEU A 150 -42.01 26.59 4.24
CA LEU A 150 -42.65 25.36 4.72
C LEU A 150 -42.61 25.26 6.24
N ARG A 151 -41.49 25.64 6.86
CA ARG A 151 -41.35 25.66 8.31
C ARG A 151 -42.28 26.69 8.95
N THR A 152 -42.41 27.86 8.34
CA THR A 152 -43.25 28.96 8.85
C THR A 152 -44.73 28.60 8.86
N ILE A 153 -45.20 27.86 7.85
CA ILE A 153 -46.60 27.41 7.76
C ILE A 153 -46.86 26.11 8.54
N GLY A 154 -45.87 25.57 9.26
CA GLY A 154 -46.00 24.31 10.01
C GLY A 154 -46.20 23.07 9.13
N SER A 155 -45.71 23.09 7.89
CA SER A 155 -45.85 21.98 6.95
C SER A 155 -45.10 20.74 7.45
N SER A 156 -45.73 19.56 7.35
CA SER A 156 -45.09 18.27 7.61
C SER A 156 -43.90 17.98 6.69
N PHE A 157 -43.79 18.68 5.55
CA PHE A 157 -42.68 18.51 4.62
C PHE A 157 -41.42 19.30 5.01
N ALA A 158 -41.50 20.25 5.94
CA ALA A 158 -40.39 21.15 6.27
C ALA A 158 -39.14 20.38 6.71
N SER A 159 -39.30 19.39 7.60
CA SER A 159 -38.19 18.55 8.07
C SER A 159 -37.56 17.72 6.95
N THR A 160 -38.38 17.19 6.04
CA THR A 160 -37.90 16.38 4.91
C THR A 160 -37.10 17.24 3.92
N VAL A 161 -37.60 18.43 3.59
CA VAL A 161 -36.90 19.35 2.69
C VAL A 161 -35.59 19.84 3.32
N TYR A 162 -35.59 20.15 4.62
CA TYR A 162 -34.38 20.50 5.36
C TYR A 162 -33.30 19.40 5.24
N THR A 163 -33.67 18.14 5.48
CA THR A 163 -32.74 17.00 5.37
C THR A 163 -32.21 16.85 3.95
N GLN A 164 -33.08 16.91 2.93
CA GLN A 164 -32.66 16.81 1.52
C GLN A 164 -31.69 17.94 1.13
N VAL A 165 -31.96 19.17 1.56
CA VAL A 165 -31.08 20.33 1.31
C VAL A 165 -29.75 20.20 2.06
N SER A 166 -29.72 19.54 3.21
CA SER A 166 -28.47 19.28 3.92
C SER A 166 -27.66 18.16 3.26
N GLU A 167 -28.28 17.03 2.97
CA GLU A 167 -27.61 15.82 2.48
C GLU A 167 -27.16 15.94 1.02
N TYR A 168 -28.03 16.45 0.14
CA TYR A 168 -27.74 16.46 -1.30
C TYR A 168 -26.69 17.49 -1.69
N GLN A 169 -26.42 18.47 -0.82
CA GLN A 169 -25.34 19.42 -1.02
C GLN A 169 -23.98 18.71 -1.10
N SER A 170 -23.74 17.71 -0.25
CA SER A 170 -22.48 16.93 -0.25
C SER A 170 -22.33 16.13 -1.53
N THR A 171 -23.41 15.55 -2.03
CA THR A 171 -23.43 14.82 -3.30
C THR A 171 -23.15 15.74 -4.49
N LEU A 172 -23.74 16.94 -4.50
CA LEU A 172 -23.49 17.94 -5.54
C LEU A 172 -22.02 18.40 -5.53
N ASP A 173 -21.42 18.61 -4.36
CA ASP A 173 -20.01 18.97 -4.19
C ASP A 173 -19.08 17.89 -4.78
N LEU A 174 -19.36 16.60 -4.51
CA LEU A 174 -18.55 15.48 -5.01
C LEU A 174 -18.65 15.33 -6.53
N ILE A 175 -19.86 15.39 -7.08
CA ILE A 175 -20.06 15.27 -8.53
C ILE A 175 -19.41 16.46 -9.24
N HIS A 176 -19.56 17.68 -8.71
CA HIS A 176 -18.93 18.89 -9.25
C HIS A 176 -17.41 18.75 -9.36
N ALA A 177 -16.76 18.27 -8.30
CA ALA A 177 -15.31 18.08 -8.27
C ALA A 177 -14.80 17.17 -9.40
N ARG A 178 -15.54 16.10 -9.71
CA ARG A 178 -15.20 15.20 -10.81
C ARG A 178 -15.52 15.84 -12.17
N LEU A 179 -16.70 16.46 -12.25
CA LEU A 179 -17.22 17.07 -13.47
C LEU A 179 -16.33 18.22 -13.97
N GLN A 180 -15.76 19.02 -13.07
CA GLN A 180 -14.87 20.13 -13.41
C GLN A 180 -13.61 19.65 -14.15
N VAL A 181 -13.08 18.47 -13.79
CA VAL A 181 -11.90 17.88 -14.45
C VAL A 181 -12.24 17.43 -15.87
N ASP A 182 -13.42 16.82 -16.04
CA ASP A 182 -13.81 16.22 -17.31
C ASP A 182 -14.35 17.28 -18.31
N ILE A 183 -14.97 18.38 -17.85
CA ILE A 183 -15.55 19.45 -18.70
C ILE A 183 -14.52 20.47 -19.21
N ASP A 184 -13.33 20.57 -18.62
CA ASP A 184 -12.31 21.58 -18.98
C ASP A 184 -12.05 21.68 -20.51
N PRO A 185 -11.94 20.57 -21.28
CA PRO A 185 -11.76 20.62 -22.73
C PRO A 185 -12.97 21.15 -23.51
N LEU A 186 -14.16 21.20 -22.91
CA LEU A 186 -15.43 21.55 -23.57
C LEU A 186 -15.85 23.01 -23.35
N GLN A 187 -15.05 23.82 -22.65
CA GLN A 187 -15.39 25.21 -22.28
C GLN A 187 -15.73 26.12 -23.47
N TYR A 188 -15.19 25.83 -24.66
CA TYR A 188 -15.38 26.64 -25.87
C TYR A 188 -16.29 25.98 -26.92
N THR A 189 -16.99 24.92 -26.55
CA THR A 189 -17.89 24.20 -27.46
C THR A 189 -19.30 24.78 -27.48
N ASP A 190 -19.94 24.74 -28.65
CA ASP A 190 -21.36 25.06 -28.84
C ASP A 190 -21.80 26.44 -28.26
N PRO A 191 -21.23 27.56 -28.76
CA PRO A 191 -21.50 28.91 -28.23
C PRO A 191 -22.94 29.38 -28.46
N GLN A 192 -23.68 28.75 -29.39
CA GLN A 192 -25.05 29.13 -29.71
C GLN A 192 -26.09 28.46 -28.79
N ASN A 193 -25.69 27.43 -28.04
CA ASN A 193 -26.57 26.70 -27.14
C ASN A 193 -26.68 27.40 -25.78
N ALA A 194 -27.72 28.22 -25.62
CA ALA A 194 -27.96 28.99 -24.41
C ALA A 194 -28.04 28.13 -23.13
N HIS A 195 -28.65 26.94 -23.21
CA HIS A 195 -28.75 26.03 -22.06
C HIS A 195 -27.37 25.49 -21.66
N TRP A 196 -26.56 25.09 -22.63
CA TRP A 196 -25.19 24.64 -22.37
C TRP A 196 -24.34 25.74 -21.73
N GLN A 197 -24.38 26.96 -22.28
CA GLN A 197 -23.66 28.10 -21.73
C GLN A 197 -24.12 28.43 -20.29
N TYR A 198 -25.41 28.34 -20.01
CA TYR A 198 -25.95 28.47 -18.65
C TYR A 198 -25.36 27.42 -17.70
N CYS A 199 -25.38 26.15 -18.11
CA CYS A 199 -24.86 25.04 -17.30
C CYS A 199 -23.36 25.20 -17.04
N LEU A 200 -22.59 25.52 -18.07
CA LEU A 200 -21.16 25.75 -17.98
C LEU A 200 -20.84 26.88 -16.99
N ASN A 201 -21.55 28.01 -17.11
CA ASN A 201 -21.36 29.15 -16.22
C ASN A 201 -21.75 28.79 -14.77
N THR A 202 -22.82 28.02 -14.58
CA THR A 202 -23.25 27.57 -13.26
C THR A 202 -22.23 26.65 -12.61
N ILE A 203 -21.69 25.69 -13.36
CA ILE A 203 -20.63 24.77 -12.92
C ILE A 203 -19.37 25.55 -12.55
N ASN A 204 -18.90 26.45 -13.42
CA ASN A 204 -17.65 27.19 -13.20
C ASN A 204 -17.71 28.14 -12.01
N ASN A 205 -18.88 28.69 -11.68
CA ASN A 205 -19.06 29.61 -10.55
C ASN A 205 -19.48 28.93 -9.25
N TYR A 206 -19.74 27.63 -9.29
CA TYR A 206 -20.16 26.87 -8.11
C TYR A 206 -19.04 26.80 -7.07
N LYS A 207 -19.40 27.00 -5.79
CA LYS A 207 -18.47 26.94 -4.66
C LYS A 207 -18.91 25.81 -3.71
N PRO A 208 -18.17 24.68 -3.65
CA PRO A 208 -18.52 23.58 -2.75
C PRO A 208 -18.38 24.00 -1.29
N ARG A 209 -19.21 23.43 -0.40
CA ARG A 209 -19.21 23.76 1.04
C ARG A 209 -18.04 23.11 1.78
N ALA A 210 -17.54 21.97 1.30
CA ALA A 210 -16.46 21.23 1.94
C ALA A 210 -15.07 21.58 1.37
N LYS A 211 -14.05 21.66 2.25
CA LYS A 211 -12.67 21.34 1.86
C LYS A 211 -12.67 19.87 1.44
N LEU A 212 -12.89 19.62 0.16
CA LEU A 212 -12.69 18.30 -0.44
C LEU A 212 -11.31 17.83 0.04
N ILE A 213 -11.26 16.68 0.72
CA ILE A 213 -9.98 16.00 0.93
C ILE A 213 -9.42 15.86 -0.48
N PRO A 214 -8.25 16.45 -0.80
CA PRO A 214 -7.75 16.39 -2.15
C PRO A 214 -7.59 14.92 -2.48
N VAL A 215 -8.33 14.45 -3.49
CA VAL A 215 -7.97 13.21 -4.19
C VAL A 215 -6.52 13.42 -4.55
N ARG A 216 -5.62 12.64 -3.92
CA ARG A 216 -4.18 12.82 -4.06
C ARG A 216 -3.88 12.92 -5.55
N LYS A 217 -3.43 14.09 -6.00
CA LYS A 217 -2.77 14.21 -7.30
C LYS A 217 -1.51 13.36 -7.20
N TYR A 218 -1.60 12.10 -7.61
CA TYR A 218 -0.42 11.35 -7.97
C TYR A 218 0.02 11.92 -9.32
N ASN A 219 1.01 12.82 -9.26
CA ASN A 219 1.77 13.19 -10.43
C ASN A 219 2.49 11.92 -10.91
N PHE A 220 2.16 11.47 -12.12
CA PHE A 220 2.98 10.57 -12.90
C PHE A 220 3.93 11.39 -13.77
#